data_AF-W0B9R0-F1
#
_entry.id   AF-W0B9R0-F1
#
_cell.length_a   1.000
_cell.length_b   1.000
_cell.length_c   1.000
_cell.angle_alpha   90.00
_cell.angle_beta   90.00
_cell.angle_gamma   90.00
#
_symmetry.space_group_name_H-M   'P 1'
#
loop_
_entity.id
_entity.type
_entity.pdbx_description
1 polymer ?
#
loop_
_entity_poly.entity_id
_entity_poly.type
_entity_poly.pdbx_seq_one_letter_code
_entity_poly.pdbx_strand_id
1 'polypeptide(L)'
;MEASQAIVRQHQLDLQHVLFACQNPAVIDQGVFHNDVIAVVNESALLIHEEAFFQQADVLEELQRLANFPLQIIEVRAKQISVADAVHTYLFNSQLITLPAENGKKKMALIAPIECQHHQQISVFIDEMLADDTNPITEVHYLDLKQSMRNGGGPACLRLRVPLNVQELAAMHQGILINDKLLDDLEKWVQRHYRTQLHINDLDDPALINECFSALDELTTILNLGSIYPFQLENVDERFFN
;
A
#
# COMPACT_ATOMS: atom_id res chain seq x y z
N MET A 1 -16.00 -14.06 -2.57
CA MET A 1 -14.99 -15.04 -3.08
C MET A 1 -14.90 -15.02 -4.60
N GLU A 2 -16.05 -14.92 -5.26
CA GLU A 2 -16.32 -14.95 -6.70
C GLU A 2 -15.49 -13.91 -7.47
N ALA A 3 -15.39 -12.68 -6.92
CA ALA A 3 -14.57 -11.61 -7.49
C ALA A 3 -13.08 -11.98 -7.52
N SER A 4 -12.54 -12.51 -6.42
CA SER A 4 -11.14 -12.96 -6.34
C SER A 4 -10.85 -14.07 -7.34
N GLN A 5 -11.78 -15.02 -7.52
CA GLN A 5 -11.64 -16.07 -8.53
C GLN A 5 -11.70 -15.51 -9.96
N ALA A 6 -12.51 -14.47 -10.21
CA ALA A 6 -12.54 -13.79 -11.50
C ALA A 6 -11.22 -13.09 -11.80
N ILE A 7 -10.61 -12.44 -10.82
CA ILE A 7 -9.27 -11.82 -10.94
C ILE A 7 -8.22 -12.88 -11.29
N VAL A 8 -8.20 -14.01 -10.59
CA VAL A 8 -7.28 -15.14 -10.87
C VAL A 8 -7.40 -15.59 -12.34
N ARG A 9 -8.64 -15.73 -12.85
CA ARG A 9 -8.87 -16.07 -14.27
C ARG A 9 -8.40 -14.97 -15.22
N GLN A 10 -8.71 -13.71 -14.92
CA GLN A 10 -8.35 -12.57 -15.78
C GLN A 10 -6.84 -12.35 -15.86
N HIS A 11 -6.12 -12.56 -14.76
CA HIS A 11 -4.66 -12.49 -14.67
C HIS A 11 -3.96 -13.79 -15.13
N GLN A 12 -4.71 -14.83 -15.50
CA GLN A 12 -4.18 -16.11 -15.97
C GLN A 12 -3.20 -16.75 -14.98
N LEU A 13 -3.47 -16.63 -13.68
CA LEU A 13 -2.60 -17.20 -12.65
C LEU A 13 -2.69 -18.72 -12.65
N ASP A 14 -1.55 -19.38 -12.43
CA ASP A 14 -1.52 -20.84 -12.24
C ASP A 14 -2.20 -21.20 -10.93
N LEU A 15 -3.28 -21.99 -11.02
CA LEU A 15 -4.07 -22.44 -9.88
C LEU A 15 -3.26 -23.28 -8.87
N GLN A 16 -2.14 -23.88 -9.29
CA GLN A 16 -1.23 -24.58 -8.38
C GLN A 16 -0.50 -23.64 -7.41
N HIS A 17 -0.48 -22.34 -7.69
CA HIS A 17 0.17 -21.31 -6.91
C HIS A 17 -0.83 -20.31 -6.30
N VAL A 18 -2.12 -20.66 -6.24
CA VAL A 18 -3.19 -19.80 -5.72
C VAL A 18 -3.85 -20.45 -4.51
N LEU A 19 -3.89 -19.71 -3.40
CA LEU A 19 -4.69 -20.03 -2.23
C LEU A 19 -5.77 -18.97 -2.03
N PHE A 20 -7.01 -19.42 -1.80
CA PHE A 20 -8.09 -18.55 -1.37
C PHE A 20 -8.33 -18.75 0.12
N ALA A 21 -8.13 -17.69 0.91
CA ALA A 21 -8.40 -17.67 2.34
C ALA A 21 -9.53 -16.70 2.65
N CYS A 22 -10.42 -17.07 3.57
CA CYS A 22 -11.45 -16.18 4.09
C CYS A 22 -10.87 -15.40 5.28
N GLN A 23 -11.05 -14.08 5.27
CA GLN A 23 -10.79 -13.27 6.46
C GLN A 23 -11.72 -13.71 7.60
N ASN A 24 -11.23 -13.66 8.84
CA ASN A 24 -12.06 -13.90 10.01
C ASN A 24 -13.16 -12.82 10.10
N PRO A 25 -14.46 -13.19 10.07
CA PRO A 25 -15.54 -12.20 10.11
C PRO A 25 -15.52 -11.34 11.38
N ALA A 26 -15.05 -11.90 12.50
CA ALA A 26 -15.00 -11.16 13.76
C ALA A 26 -14.02 -9.97 13.73
N VAL A 27 -12.95 -10.02 12.93
CA VAL A 27 -12.02 -8.88 12.81
C VAL A 27 -12.51 -7.85 11.81
N ILE A 28 -13.30 -8.27 10.80
CA ILE A 28 -13.97 -7.33 9.88
C ILE A 28 -14.89 -6.40 10.67
N ASP A 29 -15.70 -6.97 11.57
CA ASP A 29 -16.61 -6.21 12.44
C ASP A 29 -15.86 -5.27 13.42
N GLN A 30 -14.55 -5.45 13.59
CA GLN A 30 -13.67 -4.61 14.40
C GLN A 30 -12.91 -3.55 13.58
N GLY A 31 -13.20 -3.41 12.28
CA GLY A 31 -12.60 -2.39 11.42
C GLY A 31 -11.52 -2.92 10.47
N VAL A 32 -11.29 -4.23 10.39
CA VAL A 32 -10.44 -4.84 9.35
C VAL A 32 -11.23 -4.96 8.04
N PHE A 33 -11.46 -3.83 7.38
CA PHE A 33 -12.22 -3.79 6.13
C PHE A 33 -11.42 -4.33 4.92
N HIS A 34 -10.09 -4.38 5.02
CA HIS A 34 -9.19 -5.01 4.03
C HIS A 34 -8.12 -5.86 4.74
N ASN A 35 -7.61 -6.89 4.06
CA ASN A 35 -6.58 -7.78 4.61
C ASN A 35 -5.28 -7.05 4.98
N ASP A 36 -4.93 -6.00 4.26
CA ASP A 36 -3.75 -5.17 4.54
C ASP A 36 -3.89 -4.30 5.81
N VAL A 37 -4.99 -4.43 6.56
CA VAL A 37 -5.15 -3.87 7.91
C VAL A 37 -4.78 -4.90 9.00
N ILE A 38 -4.61 -6.17 8.65
CA ILE A 38 -4.37 -7.26 9.63
C ILE A 38 -3.27 -8.26 9.23
N ALA A 39 -2.78 -8.20 7.98
CA ALA A 39 -1.66 -9.00 7.50
C ALA A 39 -0.91 -8.29 6.36
N VAL A 40 0.42 -8.43 6.33
CA VAL A 40 1.28 -7.97 5.24
C VAL A 40 2.35 -9.00 4.94
N VAL A 41 2.61 -9.21 3.65
CA VAL A 41 3.60 -10.17 3.14
C VAL A 41 4.61 -9.47 2.25
N ASN A 42 5.87 -9.87 2.30
CA ASN A 42 6.88 -9.55 1.30
C ASN A 42 7.84 -10.72 1.15
N GLU A 43 8.07 -11.16 -0.09
CA GLU A 43 8.87 -12.35 -0.41
C GLU A 43 8.56 -13.54 0.51
N SER A 44 9.49 -13.90 1.39
CA SER A 44 9.41 -15.03 2.32
C SER A 44 8.90 -14.66 3.71
N ALA A 45 8.46 -13.42 3.96
CA ALA A 45 8.01 -12.96 5.27
C ALA A 45 6.51 -12.63 5.25
N LEU A 46 5.77 -13.19 6.20
CA LEU A 46 4.36 -12.88 6.46
C LEU A 46 4.22 -12.36 7.90
N LEU A 47 3.95 -11.07 8.06
CA LEU A 47 3.57 -10.45 9.33
C LEU A 47 2.04 -10.46 9.42
N ILE A 48 1.48 -11.13 10.43
CA ILE A 48 0.05 -11.42 10.50
C ILE A 48 -0.46 -11.45 11.94
N HIS A 49 -1.67 -10.98 12.19
CA HIS A 49 -2.34 -11.17 13.48
C HIS A 49 -2.88 -12.60 13.64
N GLU A 50 -2.84 -13.18 14.85
CA GLU A 50 -3.32 -14.57 15.08
C GLU A 50 -4.81 -14.80 14.74
N GLU A 51 -5.59 -13.72 14.69
CA GLU A 51 -7.02 -13.72 14.38
C GLU A 51 -7.33 -13.30 12.93
N ALA A 52 -6.34 -13.13 12.05
CA ALA A 52 -6.57 -12.57 10.72
C ALA A 52 -7.50 -13.45 9.88
N PHE A 53 -7.19 -14.75 9.70
CA PHE A 53 -7.97 -15.64 8.84
C PHE A 53 -8.96 -16.52 9.59
N PHE A 54 -10.08 -16.83 8.96
CA PHE A 54 -10.95 -17.92 9.40
C PHE A 54 -10.19 -19.23 9.21
N GLN A 55 -10.11 -20.06 10.26
CA GLN A 55 -9.29 -21.29 10.27
C GLN A 55 -7.82 -21.02 9.91
N GLN A 56 -7.21 -19.99 10.53
CA GLN A 56 -5.86 -19.52 10.22
C GLN A 56 -4.80 -20.63 10.21
N ALA A 57 -4.84 -21.58 11.15
CA ALA A 57 -3.88 -22.69 11.17
C ALA A 57 -3.85 -23.48 9.85
N ASP A 58 -5.03 -23.83 9.31
CA ASP A 58 -5.15 -24.56 8.06
C ASP A 58 -4.67 -23.71 6.86
N VAL A 59 -4.96 -22.40 6.88
CA VAL A 59 -4.50 -21.46 5.86
C VAL A 59 -2.97 -21.35 5.86
N LEU A 60 -2.36 -21.23 7.05
CA LEU A 60 -0.91 -21.09 7.18
C LEU A 60 -0.17 -22.39 6.81
N GLU A 61 -0.71 -23.56 7.17
CA GLU A 61 -0.18 -24.86 6.74
C GLU A 61 -0.19 -25.00 5.22
N GLU A 62 -1.32 -24.63 4.59
CA GLU A 62 -1.45 -24.68 3.14
C GLU A 62 -0.53 -23.68 2.43
N LEU A 63 -0.37 -22.47 2.98
CA LEU A 63 0.63 -21.50 2.47
C LEU A 63 2.04 -22.07 2.53
N GLN A 64 2.43 -22.71 3.64
CA GLN A 64 3.73 -23.35 3.77
C GLN A 64 3.92 -24.50 2.77
N ARG A 65 2.87 -25.25 2.47
CA ARG A 65 2.91 -26.34 1.48
C ARG A 65 3.06 -25.84 0.04
N LEU A 66 2.39 -24.74 -0.30
CA LEU A 66 2.42 -24.13 -1.63
C LEU A 66 3.69 -23.30 -1.87
N ALA A 67 4.27 -22.73 -0.81
CA ALA A 67 5.52 -22.01 -0.90
C ALA A 67 6.67 -22.98 -1.21
N ASN A 68 7.33 -22.79 -2.36
CA ASN A 68 8.55 -23.52 -2.73
C ASN A 68 9.83 -22.93 -2.08
N PHE A 69 9.66 -22.12 -1.04
CA PHE A 69 10.71 -21.48 -0.26
C PHE A 69 10.34 -21.47 1.23
N PRO A 70 11.33 -21.31 2.14
CA PRO A 70 11.04 -21.20 3.57
C PRO A 70 10.23 -19.93 3.87
N LEU A 71 8.96 -20.10 4.27
CA LEU A 71 8.08 -19.01 4.68
C LEU A 71 8.28 -18.71 6.17
N GLN A 72 8.71 -17.50 6.49
CA GLN A 72 8.83 -16.96 7.84
C GLN A 72 7.53 -16.28 8.23
N ILE A 73 6.79 -16.87 9.18
CA ILE A 73 5.53 -16.34 9.68
C ILE A 73 5.80 -15.64 11.01
N ILE A 74 5.60 -14.34 11.04
CA ILE A 74 5.70 -13.49 12.22
C ILE A 74 4.27 -13.26 12.71
N GLU A 75 3.78 -14.15 13.56
CA GLU A 75 2.42 -14.08 14.08
C GLU A 75 2.35 -13.21 15.33
N VAL A 76 1.51 -12.18 15.29
CA VAL A 76 1.22 -11.30 16.42
C VAL A 76 0.07 -11.88 17.22
N ARG A 77 0.34 -12.17 18.50
CA ARG A 77 -0.64 -12.73 19.41
C ARG A 77 -1.60 -11.64 19.89
N ALA A 78 -2.90 -11.94 19.95
CA ALA A 78 -3.97 -11.09 20.48
C ALA A 78 -3.75 -10.67 21.93
N LYS A 79 -3.02 -11.50 22.70
CA LYS A 79 -2.59 -11.17 24.06
C LYS A 79 -1.49 -10.11 24.13
N GLN A 80 -0.74 -9.91 23.04
CA GLN A 80 0.35 -8.95 22.93
C GLN A 80 -0.13 -7.64 22.28
N ILE A 81 -0.88 -7.73 21.19
CA ILE A 81 -1.52 -6.60 20.51
C ILE A 81 -2.94 -7.02 20.19
N SER A 82 -3.92 -6.23 20.62
CA SER A 82 -5.32 -6.50 20.28
C SER A 82 -5.62 -6.13 18.82
N VAL A 83 -6.67 -6.72 18.24
CA VAL A 83 -7.15 -6.32 16.90
C VAL A 83 -7.48 -4.84 16.86
N ALA A 84 -8.09 -4.30 17.92
CA ALA A 84 -8.43 -2.89 18.02
C ALA A 84 -7.19 -1.98 17.96
N ASP A 85 -6.11 -2.35 18.66
CA ASP A 85 -4.86 -1.59 18.62
C ASP A 85 -4.20 -1.69 17.24
N ALA A 86 -4.19 -2.87 16.63
CA ALA A 86 -3.66 -3.08 15.29
C ALA A 86 -4.39 -2.22 14.23
N VAL A 87 -5.72 -2.14 14.32
CA VAL A 87 -6.55 -1.27 13.48
C VAL A 87 -6.29 0.20 13.80
N HIS A 88 -6.16 0.58 15.06
CA HIS A 88 -5.96 1.97 15.46
C HIS A 88 -4.61 2.53 14.96
N THR A 89 -3.54 1.73 15.01
CA THR A 89 -2.21 2.18 14.62
C THR A 89 -1.82 1.81 13.19
N TYR A 90 -2.65 1.03 12.49
CA TYR A 90 -2.37 0.55 11.15
C TYR A 90 -1.06 -0.25 11.04
N LEU A 91 -0.71 -1.04 12.08
CA LEU A 91 0.54 -1.82 12.12
C LEU A 91 0.71 -2.69 10.86
N PHE A 92 -0.32 -3.43 10.47
CA PHE A 92 -0.24 -4.31 9.31
C PHE A 92 -0.44 -3.57 7.98
N ASN A 93 -0.89 -2.31 8.00
CA ASN A 93 -0.90 -1.44 6.84
C ASN A 93 0.46 -0.78 6.60
N SER A 94 1.51 -1.33 7.19
CA SER A 94 2.89 -1.00 6.90
C SER A 94 3.33 -1.59 5.55
N GLN A 95 4.45 -1.12 5.03
CA GLN A 95 5.12 -1.77 3.91
C GLN A 95 6.28 -2.63 4.43
N LEU A 96 6.45 -3.82 3.88
CA LEU A 96 7.68 -4.59 4.01
C LEU A 96 8.46 -4.45 2.71
N ILE A 97 9.71 -3.98 2.80
CA ILE A 97 10.58 -3.71 1.65
C ILE A 97 11.88 -4.50 1.81
N THR A 98 12.27 -5.24 0.78
CA THR A 98 13.57 -5.92 0.74
C THR A 98 14.68 -4.89 0.56
N LEU A 99 15.66 -4.93 1.46
CA LEU A 99 16.86 -4.10 1.41
C LEU A 99 17.89 -4.71 0.45
N PRO A 100 18.82 -3.90 -0.10
CA PRO A 100 19.96 -4.43 -0.85
C PRO A 100 20.68 -5.54 -0.07
N ALA A 101 20.99 -6.64 -0.75
CA ALA A 101 21.59 -7.79 -0.09
C ALA A 101 23.00 -7.45 0.42
N GLU A 102 23.21 -7.61 1.73
CA GLU A 102 24.52 -7.51 2.37
C GLU A 102 24.98 -8.91 2.76
N ASN A 103 26.20 -9.29 2.35
CA ASN A 103 26.79 -10.60 2.68
C ASN A 103 25.90 -11.80 2.29
N GLY A 104 25.09 -11.67 1.24
CA GLY A 104 24.18 -12.72 0.77
C GLY A 104 22.93 -12.94 1.63
N LYS A 105 22.72 -12.14 2.69
CA LYS A 105 21.50 -12.16 3.49
C LYS A 105 20.49 -11.16 2.95
N LYS A 106 19.26 -11.61 2.76
CA LYS A 106 18.12 -10.74 2.46
C LYS A 106 17.57 -10.18 3.77
N LYS A 107 17.61 -8.87 3.91
CA LYS A 107 17.01 -8.13 5.02
C LYS A 107 15.81 -7.34 4.53
N MET A 108 14.94 -6.96 5.43
CA MET A 108 13.76 -6.16 5.14
C MET A 108 13.65 -4.99 6.12
N ALA A 109 13.06 -3.91 5.63
CA ALA A 109 12.62 -2.79 6.46
C ALA A 109 11.09 -2.74 6.51
N LEU A 110 10.57 -2.42 7.70
CA LEU A 110 9.17 -2.10 7.93
C LEU A 110 8.97 -0.58 7.79
N ILE A 111 8.11 -0.15 6.87
CA ILE A 111 7.69 1.25 6.74
C ILE A 111 6.33 1.39 7.44
N ALA A 112 6.33 1.92 8.65
CA ALA A 112 5.17 1.95 9.54
C ALA A 112 4.63 3.38 9.75
N PRO A 113 3.32 3.54 10.05
CA PRO A 113 2.78 4.81 10.53
C PRO A 113 3.42 5.24 11.85
N ILE A 114 3.56 6.56 12.07
CA ILE A 114 4.08 7.13 13.32
C ILE A 114 3.26 6.74 14.55
N GLU A 115 1.98 6.43 14.37
CA GLU A 115 1.07 5.89 15.40
C GLU A 115 1.62 4.61 16.04
N CYS A 116 2.32 3.77 15.27
CA CYS A 116 2.96 2.56 15.81
C CYS A 116 4.09 2.90 16.80
N GLN A 117 4.84 3.98 16.55
CA GLN A 117 5.89 4.44 17.46
C GLN A 117 5.31 5.00 18.77
N HIS A 118 4.17 5.70 18.69
CA HIS A 118 3.54 6.31 19.86
C HIS A 118 2.75 5.32 20.72
N HIS A 119 2.39 4.15 20.18
CA HIS A 119 1.65 3.13 20.90
C HIS A 119 2.59 2.14 21.60
N GLN A 120 2.67 2.21 22.93
CA GLN A 120 3.67 1.48 23.72
C GLN A 120 3.77 -0.02 23.41
N GLN A 121 2.64 -0.75 23.39
CA GLN A 121 2.65 -2.20 23.15
C GLN A 121 3.16 -2.55 21.75
N ILE A 122 2.90 -1.69 20.77
CA ILE A 122 3.28 -1.92 19.37
C ILE A 122 4.73 -1.55 19.15
N SER A 123 5.20 -0.46 19.74
CA SER A 123 6.63 -0.12 19.74
C SER A 123 7.46 -1.24 20.36
N VAL A 124 7.04 -1.80 21.51
CA VAL A 124 7.74 -2.92 22.15
C VAL A 124 7.73 -4.16 21.26
N PHE A 125 6.60 -4.51 20.66
CA PHE A 125 6.53 -5.63 19.71
C PHE A 125 7.45 -5.43 18.51
N ILE A 126 7.50 -4.22 17.94
CA ILE A 126 8.41 -3.91 16.83
C ILE A 126 9.86 -4.07 17.30
N ASP A 127 10.24 -3.54 18.46
CA ASP A 127 11.60 -3.69 18.98
C ASP A 127 11.98 -5.17 19.21
N GLU A 128 11.05 -5.99 19.72
CA GLU A 128 11.23 -7.44 19.87
C GLU A 128 11.40 -8.14 18.51
N MET A 129 10.56 -7.79 17.53
CA MET A 129 10.64 -8.31 16.17
C MET A 129 11.98 -7.96 15.51
N LEU A 130 12.48 -6.74 15.69
CA LEU A 130 13.78 -6.29 15.17
C LEU A 130 14.97 -6.97 15.86
N ALA A 131 14.82 -7.39 17.12
CA ALA A 131 15.84 -8.10 17.88
C ALA A 131 15.90 -9.61 17.58
N ASP A 132 14.89 -10.16 16.90
CA ASP A 132 14.82 -11.57 16.55
C ASP A 132 15.53 -11.87 15.22
N ASP A 133 16.74 -12.42 15.33
CA ASP A 133 17.59 -12.82 14.19
C ASP A 133 17.00 -13.95 13.33
N THR A 134 15.87 -14.56 13.72
CA THR A 134 15.21 -15.62 12.94
C THR A 134 14.31 -15.08 11.84
N ASN A 135 13.89 -13.83 11.93
CA ASN A 135 13.06 -13.18 10.92
C ASN A 135 13.89 -12.16 10.09
N PRO A 136 13.47 -11.83 8.86
CA PRO A 136 14.27 -10.99 7.98
C PRO A 136 14.13 -9.48 8.23
N ILE A 137 13.26 -9.04 9.16
CA ILE A 137 12.96 -7.62 9.37
C ILE A 137 13.98 -7.04 10.36
N THR A 138 14.83 -6.13 9.89
CA THR A 138 15.95 -5.61 10.68
C THR A 138 15.88 -4.12 10.94
N GLU A 139 14.98 -3.40 10.27
CA GLU A 139 14.86 -1.95 10.37
C GLU A 139 13.39 -1.53 10.35
N VAL A 140 13.07 -0.41 11.02
CA VAL A 140 11.77 0.25 10.94
C VAL A 140 11.95 1.73 10.60
N HIS A 141 11.14 2.23 9.67
CA HIS A 141 11.04 3.64 9.35
C HIS A 141 9.61 4.11 9.63
N TYR A 142 9.46 5.10 10.51
CA TYR A 142 8.16 5.67 10.83
C TYR A 142 7.85 6.89 9.95
N LEU A 143 6.64 6.94 9.39
CA LEU A 143 6.17 8.03 8.53
C LEU A 143 4.97 8.76 9.17
N ASP A 144 4.98 10.09 9.13
CA ASP A 144 3.82 10.90 9.51
C ASP A 144 2.87 11.04 8.31
N LEU A 145 1.80 10.24 8.31
CA LEU A 145 0.77 10.21 7.27
C LEU A 145 -0.59 10.67 7.81
N LYS A 146 -0.62 11.57 8.82
CA LYS A 146 -1.83 11.98 9.55
C LYS A 146 -3.05 12.27 8.67
N GLN A 147 -2.86 12.94 7.53
CA GLN A 147 -4.00 13.28 6.66
C GLN A 147 -4.62 12.07 5.96
N SER A 148 -3.81 11.10 5.57
CA SER A 148 -4.28 9.83 5.00
C SER A 148 -4.87 8.93 6.07
N MET A 149 -4.21 8.86 7.23
CA MET A 149 -4.64 8.07 8.38
C MET A 149 -6.01 8.51 8.92
N ARG A 150 -6.31 9.82 8.91
CA ARG A 150 -7.65 10.35 9.27
C ARG A 150 -8.79 9.84 8.38
N ASN A 151 -8.46 9.38 7.17
CA ASN A 151 -9.41 8.76 6.24
C ASN A 151 -9.19 7.25 6.11
N GLY A 152 -8.46 6.63 7.04
CA GLY A 152 -8.26 5.20 7.10
C GLY A 152 -7.25 4.63 6.09
N GLY A 153 -6.29 5.42 5.61
CA GLY A 153 -5.21 4.96 4.74
C GLY A 153 -3.82 5.09 5.39
N GLY A 154 -3.15 3.97 5.65
CA GLY A 154 -1.75 3.94 6.06
C GLY A 154 -0.78 3.81 4.87
N PRO A 155 0.53 3.55 5.11
CA PRO A 155 1.56 3.46 4.09
C PRO A 155 1.27 2.46 2.97
N ALA A 156 0.63 1.34 3.27
CA ALA A 156 0.27 0.32 2.29
C ALA A 156 -0.93 0.72 1.43
N CYS A 157 -1.88 1.52 1.94
CA CYS A 157 -3.01 1.99 1.14
C CYS A 157 -2.60 2.97 0.04
N LEU A 158 -1.45 3.66 0.18
CA LEU A 158 -0.98 4.69 -0.75
C LEU A 158 -0.14 4.14 -1.92
N ARG A 159 -0.06 2.82 -2.09
CA ARG A 159 0.85 2.18 -3.07
C ARG A 159 0.27 0.92 -3.70
N LEU A 160 0.64 0.71 -4.95
CA LEU A 160 0.44 -0.55 -5.67
C LEU A 160 1.78 -1.23 -5.92
N ARG A 161 1.89 -2.52 -5.55
CA ARG A 161 3.10 -3.32 -5.84
C ARG A 161 2.97 -3.99 -7.19
N VAL A 162 3.92 -3.73 -8.08
CA VAL A 162 3.96 -4.32 -9.42
C VAL A 162 5.36 -4.90 -9.64
N PRO A 163 5.55 -6.23 -9.50
CA PRO A 163 6.81 -6.87 -9.85
C PRO A 163 7.02 -6.76 -11.37
N LEU A 164 8.16 -6.20 -11.78
CA LEU A 164 8.53 -6.02 -13.18
C LEU A 164 9.95 -6.53 -13.38
N ASN A 165 10.19 -7.23 -14.48
CA ASN A 165 11.55 -7.50 -14.95
C ASN A 165 12.13 -6.27 -15.66
N VAL A 166 13.41 -6.32 -16.04
CA VAL A 166 14.12 -5.18 -16.65
C VAL A 166 13.48 -4.72 -17.97
N GLN A 167 12.98 -5.66 -18.78
CA GLN A 167 12.35 -5.33 -20.06
C GLN A 167 10.98 -4.70 -19.86
N GLU A 168 10.19 -5.23 -18.92
CA GLU A 168 8.87 -4.69 -18.56
C GLU A 168 8.99 -3.29 -17.94
N LEU A 169 9.98 -3.07 -17.06
CA LEU A 169 10.27 -1.75 -16.50
C LEU A 169 10.65 -0.74 -17.59
N ALA A 170 11.45 -1.16 -18.57
CA ALA A 170 11.82 -0.30 -19.70
C ALA A 170 10.65 -0.02 -20.65
N ALA A 171 9.68 -0.94 -20.74
CA ALA A 171 8.47 -0.79 -21.54
C ALA A 171 7.38 0.05 -20.85
N MET A 172 7.45 0.19 -19.52
CA MET A 172 6.54 1.05 -18.77
C MET A 172 6.68 2.52 -19.19
N HIS A 173 5.63 3.31 -18.98
CA HIS A 173 5.72 4.76 -19.13
C HIS A 173 6.78 5.36 -18.20
N GLN A 174 7.82 5.98 -18.76
CA GLN A 174 8.97 6.44 -17.98
C GLN A 174 8.70 7.78 -17.26
N GLY A 175 7.69 8.55 -17.68
CA GLY A 175 7.35 9.86 -17.10
C GLY A 175 6.83 9.82 -15.66
N ILE A 176 6.56 8.63 -15.14
CA ILE A 176 6.05 8.40 -13.77
C ILE A 176 7.09 7.75 -12.85
N LEU A 177 8.30 7.48 -13.35
CA LEU A 177 9.38 6.95 -12.51
C LEU A 177 9.97 8.08 -11.65
N ILE A 178 9.76 7.96 -10.35
CA ILE A 178 10.23 8.92 -9.36
C ILE A 178 11.76 9.04 -9.39
N ASN A 179 12.23 10.27 -9.49
CA ASN A 179 13.61 10.70 -9.36
C ASN A 179 13.63 12.11 -8.75
N ASP A 180 14.82 12.62 -8.38
CA ASP A 180 14.95 13.93 -7.71
C ASP A 180 14.30 15.07 -8.49
N LYS A 181 14.48 15.10 -9.82
CA LYS A 181 13.87 16.14 -10.66
C LYS A 181 12.34 16.07 -10.64
N LEU A 182 11.78 14.87 -10.80
CA LEU A 182 10.33 14.71 -10.80
C LEU A 182 9.74 15.05 -9.42
N LEU A 183 10.43 14.71 -8.33
CA LEU A 183 10.02 15.11 -6.98
C LEU A 183 9.99 16.63 -6.83
N ASP A 184 11.05 17.33 -7.25
CA ASP A 184 11.11 18.80 -7.22
C ASP A 184 9.98 19.45 -8.05
N ASP A 185 9.68 18.88 -9.21
CA ASP A 185 8.63 19.39 -10.10
C ASP A 185 7.23 19.15 -9.49
N LEU A 186 6.99 17.96 -8.90
CA LEU A 186 5.75 17.64 -8.20
C LEU A 186 5.57 18.49 -6.95
N GLU A 187 6.62 18.76 -6.19
CA GLU A 187 6.53 19.63 -5.00
C GLU A 187 6.10 21.05 -5.39
N LYS A 188 6.73 21.63 -6.43
CA LYS A 188 6.34 22.95 -6.94
C LYS A 188 4.92 22.97 -7.48
N TRP A 189 4.50 21.89 -8.14
CA TRP A 189 3.14 21.74 -8.64
C TRP A 189 2.13 21.69 -7.47
N VAL A 190 2.40 20.93 -6.41
CA VAL A 190 1.57 20.90 -5.20
C VAL A 190 1.51 22.29 -4.56
N GLN A 191 2.65 22.96 -4.35
CA GLN A 191 2.71 24.29 -3.74
C GLN A 191 1.94 25.36 -4.55
N ARG A 192 1.85 25.20 -5.87
CA ARG A 192 1.11 26.12 -6.75
C ARG A 192 -0.39 25.90 -6.70
N HIS A 193 -0.84 24.64 -6.66
CA HIS A 193 -2.24 24.28 -6.93
C HIS A 193 -3.04 23.86 -5.69
N TYR A 194 -2.40 23.39 -4.63
CA TYR A 194 -3.12 22.85 -3.48
C TYR A 194 -3.48 23.96 -2.51
N ARG A 195 -4.76 24.03 -2.14
CA ARG A 195 -5.22 24.87 -1.03
C ARG A 195 -4.68 24.31 0.29
N THR A 196 -4.29 25.19 1.21
CA THR A 196 -3.84 24.79 2.55
C THR A 196 -5.01 24.35 3.45
N GLN A 197 -6.24 24.72 3.10
CA GLN A 197 -7.48 24.33 3.76
C GLN A 197 -8.55 24.08 2.70
N LEU A 198 -9.39 23.06 2.93
CA LEU A 198 -10.55 22.76 2.10
C LEU A 198 -11.68 22.30 3.01
N HIS A 199 -12.84 22.97 2.90
CA HIS A 199 -14.07 22.67 3.60
C HIS A 199 -15.12 22.17 2.62
N ILE A 200 -16.15 21.48 3.13
CA ILE A 200 -17.24 20.95 2.30
C ILE A 200 -17.92 22.05 1.48
N ASN A 201 -18.11 23.24 2.06
CA ASN A 201 -18.74 24.37 1.36
C ASN A 201 -17.88 24.94 0.21
N ASP A 202 -16.57 24.67 0.21
CA ASP A 202 -15.69 25.10 -0.88
C ASP A 202 -15.90 24.26 -2.14
N LEU A 203 -16.57 23.10 -2.02
CA LEU A 203 -16.92 22.26 -3.17
C LEU A 203 -17.97 22.92 -4.08
N ASP A 204 -18.71 23.92 -3.56
CA ASP A 204 -19.67 24.71 -4.34
C ASP A 204 -19.01 25.90 -5.08
N ASP A 205 -17.72 26.15 -4.86
CA ASP A 205 -16.97 27.25 -5.48
C ASP A 205 -16.60 26.91 -6.95
N PRO A 206 -17.14 27.63 -7.95
CA PRO A 206 -16.78 27.40 -9.36
C PRO A 206 -15.30 27.69 -9.68
N ALA A 207 -14.57 28.41 -8.82
CA ALA A 207 -13.13 28.57 -8.99
C ALA A 207 -12.39 27.26 -8.74
N LEU A 208 -12.84 26.45 -7.77
CA LEU A 208 -12.19 25.18 -7.41
C LEU A 208 -12.12 24.20 -8.58
N ILE A 209 -13.19 24.08 -9.38
CA ILE A 209 -13.18 23.18 -10.54
C ILE A 209 -12.18 23.64 -11.62
N ASN A 210 -12.07 24.95 -11.85
CA ASN A 210 -11.10 25.51 -12.79
C ASN A 210 -9.66 25.33 -12.30
N GLU A 211 -9.42 25.48 -10.99
CA GLU A 211 -8.15 25.15 -10.35
C GLU A 211 -7.80 23.67 -10.55
N CYS A 212 -8.75 22.76 -10.29
CA CYS A 212 -8.56 21.32 -10.49
C CYS A 212 -8.22 20.98 -11.95
N PHE A 213 -8.95 21.53 -12.93
CA PHE A 213 -8.66 21.28 -14.34
C PHE A 213 -7.28 21.78 -14.74
N SER A 214 -6.92 23.00 -14.32
CA SER A 214 -5.60 23.57 -14.59
C SER A 214 -4.48 22.73 -13.95
N ALA A 215 -4.68 22.29 -12.71
CA ALA A 215 -3.72 21.46 -11.99
C ALA A 215 -3.54 20.09 -12.67
N LEU A 216 -4.64 19.42 -13.03
CA LEU A 216 -4.60 18.12 -13.69
C LEU A 216 -3.99 18.20 -15.09
N ASP A 217 -4.27 19.26 -15.85
CA ASP A 217 -3.70 19.47 -17.18
C ASP A 217 -2.17 19.67 -17.10
N GLU A 218 -1.71 20.52 -16.19
CA GLU A 218 -0.27 20.69 -15.92
C GLU A 218 0.36 19.37 -15.46
N LEU A 219 -0.31 18.60 -14.59
CA LEU A 219 0.20 17.33 -14.09
C LEU A 219 0.38 16.30 -15.21
N THR A 220 -0.58 16.19 -16.14
CA THR A 220 -0.43 15.29 -17.29
C THR A 220 0.74 15.69 -18.19
N THR A 221 1.06 16.99 -18.25
CA THR A 221 2.24 17.49 -18.96
C THR A 221 3.53 17.12 -18.23
N ILE A 222 3.61 17.37 -16.92
CA ILE A 222 4.76 17.00 -16.06
C ILE A 222 5.05 15.51 -16.17
N LEU A 223 4.01 14.68 -16.10
CA LEU A 223 4.10 13.22 -16.16
C LEU A 223 4.14 12.67 -17.59
N ASN A 224 4.07 13.52 -18.63
CA ASN A 224 4.03 13.12 -20.04
C ASN A 224 2.95 12.06 -20.37
N LEU A 225 1.76 12.19 -19.79
CA LEU A 225 0.67 11.22 -19.94
C LEU A 225 -0.23 11.50 -21.17
N GLY A 226 -0.11 12.71 -21.74
CA GLY A 226 -1.07 13.20 -22.73
C GLY A 226 -2.46 13.42 -22.12
N SER A 227 -3.49 13.54 -22.96
CA SER A 227 -4.85 13.78 -22.53
C SER A 227 -5.53 12.49 -22.05
N ILE A 228 -5.57 12.30 -20.73
CA ILE A 228 -6.17 11.11 -20.10
C ILE A 228 -7.45 11.43 -19.32
N TYR A 229 -7.68 12.70 -18.98
CA TYR A 229 -8.88 13.13 -18.29
C TYR A 229 -9.98 13.51 -19.29
N PRO A 230 -11.26 13.22 -19.00
CA PRO A 230 -12.37 13.53 -19.91
C PRO A 230 -12.40 15.00 -20.39
N PHE A 231 -12.18 15.97 -19.49
CA PHE A 231 -12.20 17.40 -19.84
C PHE A 231 -11.11 17.81 -20.85
N GLN A 232 -10.02 17.06 -20.94
CA GLN A 232 -8.94 17.31 -21.91
C GLN A 232 -9.32 16.82 -23.31
N LEU A 233 -10.23 15.86 -23.40
CA LEU A 233 -10.70 15.27 -24.66
C LEU A 233 -11.84 16.09 -25.28
N GLU A 234 -12.70 16.67 -24.45
CA GLU A 234 -13.86 17.46 -24.88
C GLU A 234 -13.48 18.72 -25.70
N ASN A 235 -12.30 19.32 -25.44
CA ASN A 235 -11.78 20.48 -26.17
C ASN A 235 -11.20 20.16 -27.57
N VAL A 236 -11.21 18.89 -28.00
CA VAL A 236 -10.69 18.47 -29.31
C VAL A 236 -11.79 18.53 -30.38
N ASP A 237 -13.06 18.35 -30.02
CA ASP A 237 -14.17 18.27 -30.98
C ASP A 237 -14.65 19.63 -31.52
N GLU A 238 -14.38 20.75 -30.84
CA GLU A 238 -14.73 22.08 -31.39
C GLU A 238 -13.81 22.53 -32.55
N ARG A 239 -12.68 21.85 -32.77
CA ARG A 239 -11.75 22.17 -33.87
C ARG A 239 -12.17 21.60 -35.24
N PHE A 240 -13.25 20.84 -35.32
CA PHE A 240 -13.80 20.30 -36.58
C PHE A 240 -15.02 21.06 -37.12
N PHE A 241 -15.42 22.17 -36.48
CA PHE A 241 -16.54 23.03 -36.91
C PHE A 241 -16.14 24.48 -37.21
N ASN A 242 -14.97 24.70 -37.84
CA ASN A 242 -14.62 25.98 -38.48
C ASN A 242 -14.04 25.75 -39.88
#